data_AF-A0A517RI99-F1
#
_entry.id   AF-A0A517RI99-F1
#
_cell.length_a   1.000
_cell.length_b   1.000
_cell.length_c   1.000
_cell.angle_alpha   90.00
_cell.angle_beta   90.00
_cell.angle_gamma   90.00
#
_symmetry.space_group_name_H-M   'P 1'
#
loop_
_entity.id
_entity.type
_entity.pdbx_description
1 polymer ?
#
loop_
_entity_poly.entity_id
_entity_poly.type
_entity_poly.pdbx_seq_one_letter_code
_entity_poly.pdbx_strand_id
1 'polypeptide(L)'
;MHDEAYLMSRRASIAIAAGTLYMGFRYFYNMSKSGEENQTSRFEAPPESVNGCQLMMERLKPLLPCMECCGPDYPRDAWNHSCIHPHTAAYSCGCLYVPGNPNQHDHDANEVALCEALSLEMAAILKGVSVNLSEGASNFDPLFFTANRSALKHKVVSAELIRSAFNGAIYPSAKISVAKLEENCPLWESFVWSDGEILEPEFEENISKWRILINWFKTQTQLHSPVFVEVGDGNKLSEMNFGCVFPRLVVALTNTGSLVGVCAHAVQT
;
A
#
# COMPACT_ATOMS: atom_id res chain seq x y z
N MET A 1 -11.87 20.03 34.92
CA MET A 1 -11.14 18.88 35.51
C MET A 1 -11.86 17.62 35.07
N HIS A 2 -11.45 17.07 33.92
CA HIS A 2 -11.81 15.72 33.49
C HIS A 2 -10.63 15.13 32.70
N ASP A 3 -9.99 14.17 33.36
CA ASP A 3 -9.17 13.04 32.92
C ASP A 3 -8.17 13.16 31.76
N GLU A 4 -6.95 13.62 32.10
CA GLU A 4 -5.71 13.26 31.39
C GLU A 4 -5.34 11.77 31.51
N ALA A 5 -5.97 11.02 32.41
CA ALA A 5 -5.70 9.60 32.62
C ALA A 5 -6.21 8.69 31.48
N TYR A 6 -7.21 9.13 30.71
CA TYR A 6 -7.79 8.33 29.62
C TYR A 6 -6.97 8.41 28.31
N LEU A 7 -6.24 9.52 28.11
CA LEU A 7 -5.36 9.73 26.95
C LEU A 7 -4.02 9.00 27.06
N MET A 8 -3.54 8.74 28.28
CA MET A 8 -2.27 8.05 28.52
C MET A 8 -2.32 6.54 28.21
N SER A 9 -3.50 5.91 28.21
CA SER A 9 -3.66 4.47 27.93
C SER A 9 -3.48 4.11 26.44
N ARG A 10 -3.74 5.06 25.53
CA ARG A 10 -3.59 4.84 24.08
C ARG A 10 -2.13 4.88 23.58
N ARG A 11 -1.25 5.62 24.27
CA ARG A 11 0.16 5.75 23.88
C ARG A 11 0.99 4.50 24.19
N ALA A 12 0.62 3.72 25.19
CA ALA A 12 1.36 2.51 25.58
C ALA A 12 1.02 1.29 24.71
N SER A 13 -0.17 1.24 24.10
CA SER A 13 -0.66 0.05 23.38
C SER A 13 -0.11 -0.05 21.94
N ILE A 14 0.25 1.07 21.33
CA ILE A 14 0.77 1.11 19.94
C ILE A 14 2.29 0.80 19.89
N ALA A 15 3.02 1.00 21.00
CA ALA A 15 4.46 0.75 21.05
C ALA A 15 4.87 -0.73 21.23
N ILE A 16 3.92 -1.65 21.50
CA ILE A 16 4.23 -3.07 21.79
C ILE A 16 3.89 -4.00 20.61
N ALA A 17 3.21 -3.52 19.56
CA ALA A 17 2.78 -4.37 18.43
C ALA A 17 3.88 -4.70 17.39
N ALA A 18 5.12 -4.25 17.57
CA ALA A 18 6.24 -4.59 16.67
C ALA A 18 6.90 -5.95 16.98
N GLY A 19 6.43 -6.69 18.00
CA GLY A 19 7.16 -7.83 18.57
C GLY A 19 6.55 -9.23 18.43
N THR A 20 5.40 -9.45 17.78
CA THR A 20 4.75 -10.79 17.83
C THR A 20 3.98 -11.17 16.56
N LEU A 21 4.70 -11.31 15.44
CA LEU A 21 4.13 -11.46 14.10
C LEU A 21 3.98 -12.91 13.60
N TYR A 22 3.78 -13.91 14.48
CA TYR A 22 3.62 -15.31 14.01
C TYR A 22 2.46 -16.12 14.63
N MET A 23 1.64 -15.55 15.53
CA MET A 23 0.47 -16.27 16.10
C MET A 23 -0.90 -15.61 15.87
N GLY A 24 -0.97 -14.40 15.32
CA GLY A 24 -2.23 -13.66 15.17
C GLY A 24 -3.23 -14.25 14.16
N PHE A 25 -2.75 -14.94 13.12
CA PHE A 25 -3.63 -15.35 12.02
C PHE A 25 -4.58 -16.53 12.34
N ARG A 26 -4.24 -17.39 13.32
CA ARG A 26 -5.20 -18.40 13.80
C ARG A 26 -6.25 -17.82 14.74
N TYR A 27 -6.01 -16.65 15.31
CA TYR A 27 -6.91 -16.01 16.27
C TYR A 27 -8.05 -15.26 15.57
N PHE A 28 -7.78 -14.57 14.46
CA PHE A 28 -8.83 -13.89 13.68
C PHE A 28 -9.78 -14.83 12.96
N TYR A 29 -9.33 -16.03 12.56
CA TYR A 29 -10.22 -17.03 11.94
C TYR A 29 -11.17 -17.69 12.97
N ASN A 30 -10.76 -17.79 14.24
CA ASN A 30 -11.50 -18.51 15.29
C ASN A 30 -12.41 -17.64 16.19
N MET A 31 -12.30 -16.30 16.18
CA MET A 31 -13.23 -15.43 16.91
C MET A 31 -14.65 -15.35 16.28
N SER A 32 -14.88 -16.00 15.14
CA SER A 32 -16.22 -16.13 14.53
C SER A 32 -17.14 -17.15 15.22
N LYS A 33 -16.72 -17.74 16.35
CA LYS A 33 -17.52 -18.71 17.12
C LYS A 33 -17.74 -18.28 18.58
N SER A 34 -18.35 -17.13 18.80
CA SER A 34 -19.16 -16.91 20.01
C SER A 34 -20.02 -15.65 19.90
N GLY A 35 -21.34 -15.84 19.76
CA GLY A 35 -22.34 -14.88 20.21
C GLY A 35 -22.82 -13.86 19.17
N GLU A 36 -24.09 -14.02 18.82
CA GLU A 36 -25.00 -13.06 18.13
C GLU A 36 -24.88 -12.92 16.61
N GLU A 37 -25.91 -13.48 15.95
CA GLU A 37 -26.25 -13.33 14.54
C GLU A 37 -26.48 -11.85 14.18
N ASN A 38 -25.40 -11.16 13.83
CA ASN A 38 -25.48 -10.01 12.93
C ASN A 38 -24.97 -10.44 11.57
N GLN A 39 -25.65 -9.99 10.51
CA GLN A 39 -25.41 -10.26 9.09
C GLN A 39 -24.00 -9.86 8.64
N THR A 40 -22.98 -10.54 9.15
CA THR A 40 -21.66 -10.61 8.56
C THR A 40 -21.85 -11.42 7.30
N SER A 41 -21.89 -10.74 6.15
CA SER A 41 -21.70 -11.40 4.87
C SER A 41 -20.48 -12.31 5.05
N ARG A 42 -20.69 -13.62 4.96
CA ARG A 42 -19.57 -14.59 4.92
C ARG A 42 -18.74 -14.21 3.70
N PHE A 43 -17.67 -13.46 3.92
CA PHE A 43 -16.71 -13.20 2.88
C PHE A 43 -16.12 -14.55 2.48
N GLU A 44 -16.19 -14.85 1.19
CA GLU A 44 -15.56 -16.04 0.65
C GLU A 44 -14.04 -15.92 0.88
N ALA A 45 -13.44 -16.99 1.39
CA ALA A 45 -12.00 -17.01 1.58
C ALA A 45 -11.31 -16.97 0.20
N PRO A 46 -10.16 -16.28 0.07
CA PRO A 46 -9.40 -16.32 -1.17
C PRO A 46 -9.02 -17.77 -1.51
N PRO A 47 -9.18 -18.22 -2.77
CA PRO A 47 -8.62 -19.48 -3.23
C PRO A 47 -7.11 -19.57 -2.95
N GLU A 48 -6.61 -20.76 -2.61
CA GLU A 48 -5.17 -20.97 -2.37
C GLU A 48 -4.33 -20.73 -3.65
N SER A 49 -4.93 -20.95 -4.83
CA SER A 49 -4.31 -20.62 -6.11
C SER A 49 -5.34 -20.33 -7.20
N VAL A 50 -4.92 -19.54 -8.20
CA VAL A 50 -5.69 -19.26 -9.41
C VAL A 50 -4.75 -19.25 -10.61
N ASN A 51 -5.01 -20.10 -11.61
CA ASN A 51 -4.18 -20.22 -12.83
C ASN A 51 -2.68 -20.32 -12.56
N GLY A 52 -2.30 -21.07 -11.51
CA GLY A 52 -0.90 -21.27 -11.12
C GLY A 52 -0.32 -20.15 -10.23
N CYS A 53 -1.00 -19.02 -10.08
CA CYS A 53 -0.64 -17.98 -9.12
C CYS A 53 -1.04 -18.44 -7.71
N GLN A 54 -0.08 -18.51 -6.80
CA GLN A 54 -0.28 -18.99 -5.43
C GLN A 54 -0.60 -17.82 -4.50
N LEU A 55 -1.47 -18.04 -3.53
CA LEU A 55 -1.69 -17.08 -2.45
C LEU A 55 -0.37 -16.84 -1.69
N MET A 56 0.08 -15.59 -1.61
CA MET A 56 1.37 -15.22 -1.05
C MET A 56 1.21 -13.97 -0.17
N MET A 57 0.94 -14.20 1.10
CA MET A 57 0.61 -13.13 2.05
C MET A 57 1.78 -12.16 2.27
N GLU A 58 3.02 -12.59 2.04
CA GLU A 58 4.21 -11.76 2.10
C GLU A 58 4.15 -10.59 1.11
N ARG A 59 3.47 -10.76 -0.04
CA ARG A 59 3.26 -9.68 -1.02
C ARG A 59 2.31 -8.59 -0.52
N LEU A 60 1.47 -8.91 0.47
CA LEU A 60 0.54 -7.96 1.07
C LEU A 60 1.19 -7.09 2.15
N LYS A 61 2.37 -7.48 2.65
CA LYS A 61 3.12 -6.79 3.72
C LYS A 61 3.12 -5.25 3.59
N PRO A 62 3.46 -4.63 2.45
CA PRO A 62 3.46 -3.17 2.32
C PRO A 62 2.10 -2.51 2.58
N LEU A 63 1.00 -3.25 2.42
CA LEU A 63 -0.37 -2.74 2.54
C LEU A 63 -1.03 -3.10 3.87
N LEU A 64 -0.47 -4.04 4.65
CA LEU A 64 -1.07 -4.49 5.92
C LEU A 64 -1.42 -3.34 6.87
N PRO A 65 -0.54 -2.33 7.10
CA PRO A 65 -0.88 -1.21 7.98
C PRO A 65 -2.08 -0.40 7.49
N CYS A 66 -2.29 -0.33 6.18
CA CYS A 66 -3.43 0.38 5.56
C CYS A 66 -4.75 -0.40 5.65
N MET A 67 -4.72 -1.66 6.08
CA MET A 67 -5.87 -2.55 6.28
C MET A 67 -6.34 -2.59 7.74
N GLU A 68 -5.60 -1.97 8.67
CA GLU A 68 -5.95 -1.93 10.08
C GLU A 68 -7.13 -0.97 10.32
N CYS A 69 -8.05 -1.35 11.20
CA CYS A 69 -9.15 -0.49 11.62
C CYS A 69 -8.62 0.54 12.63
N CYS A 70 -8.60 1.82 12.23
CA CYS A 70 -8.23 2.92 13.13
C CYS A 70 -9.45 3.62 13.77
N GLY A 71 -10.67 3.18 13.46
CA GLY A 71 -11.92 3.83 13.87
C GLY A 71 -12.53 3.27 15.15
N PRO A 72 -13.68 3.81 15.59
CA PRO A 72 -14.43 3.27 16.74
C PRO A 72 -14.87 1.82 16.47
N ASP A 73 -15.19 1.09 17.54
CA ASP A 73 -15.40 -0.37 17.61
C ASP A 73 -16.54 -0.95 16.72
N TYR A 74 -17.16 -0.15 15.85
CA TYR A 74 -18.24 -0.58 14.96
C TYR A 74 -17.91 -0.32 13.49
N PRO A 75 -17.92 -1.37 12.63
CA PRO A 75 -17.74 -1.21 11.20
C PRO A 75 -18.92 -0.43 10.60
N ARG A 76 -18.61 0.67 9.92
CA ARG A 76 -19.61 1.45 9.17
C ARG A 76 -19.95 0.79 7.82
N ASP A 77 -18.95 0.17 7.22
CA ASP A 77 -19.00 -0.45 5.89
C ASP A 77 -17.95 -1.58 5.80
N ALA A 78 -17.78 -2.15 4.60
CA ALA A 78 -16.86 -3.26 4.35
C ALA A 78 -15.38 -2.91 4.55
N TRP A 79 -15.01 -1.62 4.57
CA TRP A 79 -13.64 -1.16 4.80
C TRP A 79 -13.32 -0.94 6.27
N ASN A 80 -14.32 -0.88 7.15
CA ASN A 80 -14.14 -0.84 8.60
C ASN A 80 -13.09 0.20 9.07
N HIS A 81 -13.21 1.45 8.60
CA HIS A 81 -12.27 2.54 8.90
C HIS A 81 -10.81 2.27 8.48
N SER A 82 -10.64 1.57 7.36
CA SER A 82 -9.34 1.31 6.72
C SER A 82 -9.31 1.87 5.30
N CYS A 83 -8.12 2.24 4.82
CA CYS A 83 -7.93 2.74 3.46
C CYS A 83 -7.95 1.59 2.43
N ILE A 84 -7.41 0.44 2.82
CA ILE A 84 -7.41 -0.80 2.05
C ILE A 84 -8.40 -1.78 2.69
N HIS A 85 -9.17 -2.50 1.86
CA HIS A 85 -10.18 -3.44 2.32
C HIS A 85 -9.57 -4.50 3.26
N PRO A 86 -10.10 -4.72 4.48
CA PRO A 86 -9.49 -5.61 5.50
C PRO A 86 -9.35 -7.07 5.08
N HIS A 87 -10.16 -7.53 4.12
CA HIS A 87 -10.11 -8.89 3.58
C HIS A 87 -9.35 -9.00 2.25
N THR A 88 -8.50 -8.02 1.94
CA THR A 88 -7.60 -8.10 0.78
C THR A 88 -6.58 -9.22 0.97
N ALA A 89 -6.28 -9.94 -0.10
CA ALA A 89 -5.21 -10.93 -0.16
C ALA A 89 -4.38 -10.72 -1.43
N ALA A 90 -3.12 -11.18 -1.44
CA ALA A 90 -2.21 -11.03 -2.57
C ALA A 90 -1.74 -12.39 -3.10
N TYR A 91 -1.58 -12.50 -4.42
CA TYR A 91 -1.01 -13.69 -5.06
C TYR A 91 0.43 -13.46 -5.50
N SER A 92 1.11 -14.54 -5.89
CA SER A 92 2.49 -14.53 -6.36
C SER A 92 2.74 -13.64 -7.59
N CYS A 93 1.70 -13.38 -8.40
CA CYS A 93 1.73 -12.44 -9.53
C CYS A 93 1.48 -10.97 -9.12
N GLY A 94 1.37 -10.67 -7.83
CA GLY A 94 1.11 -9.33 -7.31
C GLY A 94 -0.36 -8.88 -7.38
N CYS A 95 -1.23 -9.57 -8.13
CA CYS A 95 -2.65 -9.26 -8.17
C CYS A 95 -3.34 -9.47 -6.82
N LEU A 96 -4.31 -8.61 -6.53
CA LEU A 96 -5.07 -8.64 -5.29
C LEU A 96 -6.40 -9.36 -5.46
N TYR A 97 -6.70 -10.21 -4.49
CA TYR A 97 -8.06 -10.65 -4.19
C TYR A 97 -8.76 -9.61 -3.34
N VAL A 98 -9.99 -9.26 -3.73
CA VAL A 98 -10.92 -8.47 -2.92
C VAL A 98 -12.27 -9.17 -2.99
N PRO A 99 -12.95 -9.45 -1.86
CA PRO A 99 -14.24 -10.10 -1.88
C PRO A 99 -15.27 -9.39 -2.77
N GLY A 100 -15.97 -10.16 -3.60
CA GLY A 100 -16.98 -9.63 -4.53
C GLY A 100 -16.43 -9.02 -5.82
N ASN A 101 -15.11 -8.88 -5.97
CA ASN A 101 -14.47 -8.43 -7.22
C ASN A 101 -13.95 -9.60 -8.07
N PRO A 102 -13.80 -9.42 -9.39
CA PRO A 102 -13.20 -10.42 -10.25
C PRO A 102 -11.77 -10.80 -9.81
N ASN A 103 -11.44 -12.08 -9.87
CA ASN A 103 -10.13 -12.62 -9.48
C ASN A 103 -9.45 -13.28 -10.70
N GLN A 104 -9.03 -12.46 -11.67
CA GLN A 104 -8.45 -12.92 -12.94
C GLN A 104 -6.92 -12.97 -12.88
N HIS A 105 -6.35 -14.11 -13.27
CA HIS A 105 -4.91 -14.39 -13.24
C HIS A 105 -4.43 -15.00 -14.56
N ASP A 106 -4.50 -14.26 -15.65
CA ASP A 106 -3.98 -14.67 -16.96
C ASP A 106 -2.72 -13.85 -17.30
N HIS A 107 -1.59 -14.25 -16.74
CA HIS A 107 -0.34 -13.50 -16.82
C HIS A 107 0.71 -14.21 -17.69
N ASP A 108 1.65 -13.44 -18.23
CA ASP A 108 2.90 -14.00 -18.78
C ASP A 108 3.88 -14.22 -17.62
N ALA A 109 4.42 -15.44 -17.49
CA ALA A 109 5.36 -15.77 -16.42
C ALA A 109 6.65 -14.93 -16.49
N ASN A 110 7.09 -14.56 -17.69
CA ASN A 110 8.26 -13.68 -17.87
C ASN A 110 7.96 -12.27 -17.38
N GLU A 111 6.72 -11.80 -17.55
CA GLU A 111 6.31 -10.50 -17.05
C GLU A 111 6.23 -10.48 -15.52
N VAL A 112 5.71 -11.53 -14.89
CA VAL A 112 5.72 -11.66 -13.43
C VAL A 112 7.15 -11.59 -12.88
N ALA A 113 8.08 -12.36 -13.48
CA ALA A 113 9.48 -12.35 -13.08
C ALA A 113 10.14 -10.98 -13.29
N LEU A 114 9.79 -10.29 -14.38
CA LEU A 114 10.28 -8.93 -14.66
C LEU A 114 9.79 -7.93 -13.61
N CYS A 115 8.49 -7.94 -13.29
CA CYS A 115 7.91 -7.06 -12.28
C CYS A 115 8.55 -7.29 -10.91
N GLU A 116 8.75 -8.55 -10.53
CA GLU A 116 9.42 -8.90 -9.29
C GLU A 116 10.84 -8.33 -9.24
N ALA A 117 11.66 -8.58 -10.27
CA ALA A 117 13.04 -8.09 -10.32
C ALA A 117 13.11 -6.56 -10.23
N LEU A 118 12.28 -5.85 -11.00
CA LEU A 118 12.27 -4.38 -11.00
C LEU A 118 11.80 -3.79 -9.67
N SER A 119 10.77 -4.37 -9.05
CA SER A 119 10.31 -3.90 -7.72
C SER A 119 11.37 -4.09 -6.64
N LEU A 120 12.13 -5.19 -6.71
CA LEU A 120 13.25 -5.47 -5.79
C LEU A 120 14.42 -4.49 -6.00
N GLU A 121 14.77 -4.19 -7.25
CA GLU A 121 15.80 -3.19 -7.57
C GLU A 121 15.43 -1.81 -7.02
N MET A 122 14.18 -1.38 -7.21
CA MET A 122 13.69 -0.10 -6.68
C MET A 122 13.75 -0.05 -5.14
N ALA A 123 13.32 -1.12 -4.47
CA ALA A 123 13.39 -1.20 -3.01
C ALA A 123 14.85 -1.19 -2.51
N ALA A 124 15.78 -1.80 -3.26
CA ALA A 124 17.20 -1.77 -2.93
C ALA A 124 17.80 -0.36 -3.04
N ILE A 125 17.41 0.42 -4.07
CA ILE A 125 17.84 1.81 -4.23
C ILE A 125 17.35 2.68 -3.05
N LEU A 126 16.10 2.52 -2.66
CA LEU A 126 15.48 3.26 -1.56
C LEU A 126 15.74 2.65 -0.17
N LYS A 127 16.67 1.71 -0.04
CA LYS A 127 16.95 1.07 1.24
C LYS A 127 17.35 2.10 2.29
N GLY A 128 16.63 2.09 3.41
CA GLY A 128 16.80 3.03 4.52
C GLY A 128 16.16 4.39 4.31
N VAL A 129 15.51 4.63 3.16
CA VAL A 129 14.59 5.76 2.98
C VAL A 129 13.24 5.37 3.55
N SER A 130 12.67 6.24 4.37
CA SER A 130 11.34 6.07 4.93
C SER A 130 10.45 7.27 4.64
N VAL A 131 9.17 7.04 4.43
CA VAL A 131 8.17 8.11 4.51
C VAL A 131 7.82 8.34 5.98
N ASN A 132 7.91 9.58 6.45
CA ASN A 132 7.59 9.95 7.82
C ASN A 132 6.85 11.29 7.87
N LEU A 133 5.53 11.23 7.66
CA LEU A 133 4.65 12.41 7.64
C LEU A 133 3.89 12.66 8.95
N SER A 134 4.01 11.79 9.98
CA SER A 134 3.45 12.10 11.30
C SER A 134 4.01 11.23 12.43
N GLU A 135 3.56 9.98 12.56
CA GLU A 135 3.66 9.18 13.78
C GLU A 135 4.40 7.85 13.57
N GLY A 136 4.87 7.58 12.35
CA GLY A 136 5.58 6.36 12.01
C GLY A 136 6.40 6.50 10.73
N ALA A 137 7.62 5.97 10.78
CA ALA A 137 8.46 5.83 9.61
C ALA A 137 8.15 4.50 8.90
N SER A 138 7.74 4.57 7.63
CA SER A 138 7.56 3.39 6.78
C SER A 138 8.67 3.29 5.76
N ASN A 139 9.37 2.15 5.73
CA ASN A 139 10.29 1.83 4.64
C ASN A 139 9.52 1.53 3.34
N PHE A 140 10.21 1.66 2.21
CA PHE A 140 9.73 1.21 0.92
C PHE A 140 9.96 -0.29 0.73
N ASP A 141 8.87 -1.05 0.67
CA ASP A 141 8.88 -2.48 0.34
C ASP A 141 8.49 -2.67 -1.15
N PRO A 142 8.96 -3.73 -1.84
CA PRO A 142 8.60 -4.03 -3.22
C PRO A 142 7.08 -4.19 -3.41
N LEU A 143 6.55 -3.63 -4.50
CA LEU A 143 5.14 -3.77 -4.90
C LEU A 143 5.02 -3.89 -6.42
N PHE A 144 4.17 -4.80 -6.91
CA PHE A 144 3.79 -4.82 -8.32
C PHE A 144 2.42 -5.46 -8.52
N PHE A 145 1.81 -5.16 -9.67
CA PHE A 145 0.58 -5.76 -10.18
C PHE A 145 0.80 -6.14 -11.64
N THR A 146 0.90 -7.43 -11.91
CA THR A 146 1.10 -7.91 -13.28
C THR A 146 -0.17 -7.75 -14.11
N ALA A 147 -0.03 -7.19 -15.32
CA ALA A 147 -1.15 -7.08 -16.23
C ALA A 147 -1.63 -8.45 -16.73
N ASN A 148 -2.94 -8.60 -16.93
CA ASN A 148 -3.46 -9.74 -17.66
C ASN A 148 -3.08 -9.63 -19.15
N ARG A 149 -2.87 -10.76 -19.85
CA ARG A 149 -2.47 -10.78 -21.27
C ARG A 149 -3.42 -10.03 -22.19
N SER A 150 -4.71 -10.00 -21.84
CA SER A 150 -5.77 -9.30 -22.57
C SER A 150 -6.02 -7.87 -22.10
N ALA A 151 -5.30 -7.38 -21.08
CA ALA A 151 -5.52 -6.05 -20.52
C ALA A 151 -5.12 -4.96 -21.52
N LEU A 152 -5.79 -3.81 -21.40
CA LEU A 152 -5.42 -2.63 -22.18
C LEU A 152 -4.03 -2.14 -21.75
N LYS A 153 -3.15 -1.89 -22.72
CA LYS A 153 -1.79 -1.39 -22.47
C LYS A 153 -1.82 0.13 -22.28
N HIS A 154 -1.88 0.56 -21.03
CA HIS A 154 -1.75 1.97 -20.67
C HIS A 154 -0.31 2.45 -20.87
N LYS A 155 -0.14 3.73 -21.22
CA LYS A 155 1.18 4.38 -21.36
C LYS A 155 1.47 5.40 -20.26
N VAL A 156 0.44 5.77 -19.50
CA VAL A 156 0.50 6.80 -18.46
C VAL A 156 -0.17 6.23 -17.22
N VAL A 157 0.46 6.43 -16.06
CA VAL A 157 -0.14 6.10 -14.78
C VAL A 157 -1.17 7.17 -14.42
N SER A 158 -2.41 6.75 -14.23
CA SER A 158 -3.51 7.63 -13.79
C SER A 158 -4.16 7.11 -12.51
N ALA A 159 -4.96 7.95 -11.84
CA ALA A 159 -5.70 7.56 -10.65
C ALA A 159 -6.64 6.35 -10.91
N GLU A 160 -7.28 6.31 -12.07
CA GLU A 160 -8.16 5.21 -12.49
C GLU A 160 -7.38 3.91 -12.67
N LEU A 161 -6.18 3.99 -13.26
CA LEU A 161 -5.31 2.83 -13.42
C LEU A 161 -4.85 2.28 -12.06
N ILE A 162 -4.46 3.16 -11.12
CA ILE A 162 -4.12 2.76 -9.75
C ILE A 162 -5.32 2.06 -9.09
N ARG A 163 -6.51 2.67 -9.16
CA ARG A 163 -7.72 2.09 -8.56
C ARG A 163 -8.06 0.71 -9.15
N SER A 164 -7.90 0.57 -10.47
CA SER A 164 -8.09 -0.70 -11.20
C SER A 164 -7.07 -1.76 -10.78
N ALA A 165 -5.78 -1.40 -10.67
CA ALA A 165 -4.72 -2.31 -10.25
C ALA A 165 -4.93 -2.86 -8.83
N PHE A 166 -5.49 -2.04 -7.94
CA PHE A 166 -5.88 -2.47 -6.59
C PHE A 166 -7.17 -3.31 -6.56
N ASN A 167 -7.79 -3.61 -7.70
CA ASN A 167 -8.97 -4.48 -7.83
C ASN A 167 -10.12 -4.10 -6.88
N GLY A 168 -10.34 -2.80 -6.69
CA GLY A 168 -11.36 -2.30 -5.76
C GLY A 168 -11.00 -2.45 -4.29
N ALA A 169 -9.72 -2.64 -3.92
CA ALA A 169 -9.29 -2.69 -2.53
C ALA A 169 -9.20 -1.29 -1.88
N ILE A 170 -8.95 -0.23 -2.65
CA ILE A 170 -8.89 1.15 -2.14
C ILE A 170 -10.31 1.62 -1.82
N TYR A 171 -10.49 2.26 -0.65
CA TYR A 171 -11.78 2.85 -0.25
C TYR A 171 -12.36 3.72 -1.39
N PRO A 172 -13.64 3.54 -1.78
CA PRO A 172 -14.16 4.13 -3.01
C PRO A 172 -13.99 5.65 -3.11
N SER A 173 -14.17 6.37 -2.01
CA SER A 173 -14.06 7.84 -1.98
C SER A 173 -12.64 8.35 -1.72
N ALA A 174 -11.66 7.48 -1.45
CA ALA A 174 -10.29 7.91 -1.22
C ALA A 174 -9.73 8.61 -2.44
N LYS A 175 -9.19 9.82 -2.25
CA LYS A 175 -8.50 10.57 -3.30
C LYS A 175 -7.23 9.82 -3.72
N ILE A 176 -6.92 9.85 -5.00
CA ILE A 176 -5.65 9.35 -5.53
C ILE A 176 -5.01 10.50 -6.31
N SER A 177 -3.87 10.98 -5.83
CA SER A 177 -3.06 12.01 -6.47
C SER A 177 -1.87 11.36 -7.16
N VAL A 178 -1.58 11.79 -8.39
CA VAL A 178 -0.46 11.27 -9.18
C VAL A 178 0.39 12.45 -9.63
N ALA A 179 1.70 12.37 -9.42
CA ALA A 179 2.66 13.36 -9.90
C ALA A 179 3.86 12.66 -10.53
N LYS A 180 4.46 13.27 -11.55
CA LYS A 180 5.67 12.74 -12.18
C LYS A 180 6.79 12.57 -11.15
N LEU A 181 7.58 11.50 -11.28
CA LEU A 181 8.75 11.26 -10.44
C LEU A 181 9.87 12.22 -10.84
N GLU A 182 9.90 13.39 -10.19
CA GLU A 182 10.93 14.40 -10.33
C GLU A 182 11.04 15.25 -9.04
N GLU A 183 12.20 15.87 -8.84
CA GLU A 183 12.43 16.78 -7.71
C GLU A 183 11.45 17.96 -7.76
N ASN A 184 10.97 18.39 -6.58
CA ASN A 184 10.08 19.55 -6.41
C ASN A 184 8.73 19.45 -7.15
N CYS A 185 8.29 18.24 -7.52
CA CYS A 185 6.92 18.03 -7.99
C CYS A 185 5.90 18.21 -6.85
N PRO A 186 4.59 18.38 -7.15
CA PRO A 186 3.57 18.61 -6.11
C PRO A 186 3.46 17.55 -5.02
N LEU A 187 3.94 16.32 -5.24
CA LEU A 187 3.96 15.25 -4.23
C LEU A 187 5.34 15.02 -3.62
N TRP A 188 6.36 15.79 -4.00
CA TRP A 188 7.74 15.58 -3.53
C TRP A 188 7.84 15.63 -2.01
N GLU A 189 7.25 16.65 -1.39
CA GLU A 189 7.29 16.84 0.07
C GLU A 189 6.61 15.68 0.81
N SER A 190 5.50 15.15 0.28
CA SER A 190 4.79 14.00 0.87
C SER A 190 5.61 12.70 0.92
N PHE A 191 6.73 12.62 0.20
CA PHE A 191 7.57 11.42 0.13
C PHE A 191 8.97 11.63 0.70
N VAL A 192 9.48 12.85 0.57
CA VAL A 192 10.89 13.17 0.81
C VAL A 192 11.08 13.97 2.09
N TRP A 193 10.09 14.77 2.48
CA TRP A 193 10.18 15.57 3.69
C TRP A 193 9.80 14.76 4.92
N SER A 194 10.46 15.04 6.04
CA SER A 194 10.04 14.53 7.35
C SER A 194 9.80 15.71 8.29
N ASP A 195 8.79 15.60 9.12
CA ASP A 195 8.43 16.63 10.10
C ASP A 195 9.44 16.75 11.26
N GLY A 196 10.51 15.95 11.26
CA GLY A 196 11.58 15.95 12.25
C GLY A 196 12.85 16.68 11.79
N GLU A 197 13.67 17.10 12.75
CA GLU A 197 15.04 17.58 12.52
C GLU A 197 15.93 16.42 12.03
N ILE A 198 15.85 16.06 10.74
CA ILE A 198 16.87 15.22 10.13
C ILE A 198 18.16 16.04 10.11
N LEU A 199 19.25 15.49 10.65
CA LEU A 199 20.56 16.12 10.55
C LEU A 199 20.95 16.25 9.08
N GLU A 200 21.48 17.41 8.68
CA GLU A 200 21.90 17.73 7.30
C GLU A 200 22.59 16.58 6.53
N PRO A 201 23.51 15.77 7.13
CA PRO A 201 24.14 14.66 6.42
C PRO A 201 23.19 13.51 6.06
N GLU A 202 22.23 13.19 6.94
CA GLU A 202 21.24 12.13 6.71
C GLU A 202 20.19 12.58 5.69
N PHE A 203 19.86 13.87 5.67
CA PHE A 203 18.97 14.46 4.68
C PHE A 203 19.57 14.36 3.28
N GLU A 204 20.83 14.77 3.10
CA GLU A 204 21.49 14.68 1.79
C GLU A 204 21.67 13.23 1.32
N GLU A 205 21.94 12.28 2.23
CA GLU A 205 21.97 10.85 1.87
C GLU A 205 20.61 10.38 1.33
N ASN A 206 19.52 10.77 1.98
CA ASN A 206 18.16 10.43 1.53
C ASN A 206 17.83 11.06 0.17
N ILE A 207 18.15 12.34 -0.02
CA ILE A 207 17.97 13.04 -1.30
C ILE A 207 18.80 12.37 -2.41
N SER A 208 20.04 11.95 -2.11
CA SER A 208 20.89 11.23 -3.05
C SER A 208 20.25 9.93 -3.54
N LYS A 209 19.61 9.15 -2.64
CA LYS A 209 18.88 7.92 -3.03
C LYS A 209 17.71 8.21 -3.97
N TRP A 210 16.97 9.30 -3.74
CA TRP A 210 15.92 9.73 -4.67
C TRP A 210 16.47 10.11 -6.05
N ARG A 211 17.59 10.83 -6.10
CA ARG A 211 18.28 11.16 -7.37
C ARG A 211 18.76 9.91 -8.11
N ILE A 212 19.31 8.93 -7.38
CA ILE A 212 19.70 7.64 -7.95
C ILE A 212 18.48 6.95 -8.56
N LEU A 213 17.36 6.88 -7.87
CA LEU A 213 16.13 6.28 -8.39
C LEU A 213 15.63 6.99 -9.66
N ILE A 214 15.54 8.33 -9.63
CA ILE A 214 15.14 9.13 -10.80
C ILE A 214 16.04 8.85 -12.01
N ASN A 215 17.35 8.75 -11.79
CA ASN A 215 18.30 8.44 -12.86
C ASN A 215 18.23 6.99 -13.32
N TRP A 216 18.00 6.03 -12.41
CA TRP A 216 17.77 4.63 -12.76
C TRP A 216 16.56 4.49 -13.70
N PHE A 217 15.45 5.20 -13.44
CA PHE A 217 14.31 5.18 -14.37
C PHE A 217 14.66 5.65 -15.79
N LYS A 218 15.61 6.59 -15.94
CA LYS A 218 16.07 7.05 -17.27
C LYS A 218 16.84 5.98 -18.03
N THR A 219 17.41 4.98 -17.34
CA THR A 219 18.15 3.87 -17.98
C THR A 219 17.24 2.68 -18.28
N GLN A 220 16.06 2.58 -17.67
CA GLN A 220 15.11 1.49 -17.88
C GLN A 220 14.19 1.73 -19.08
N THR A 221 14.64 1.33 -20.28
CA THR A 221 13.86 1.48 -21.53
C THR A 221 12.52 0.72 -21.56
N GLN A 222 12.36 -0.24 -20.65
CA GLN A 222 11.14 -1.04 -20.50
C GLN A 222 10.09 -0.42 -19.56
N LEU A 223 10.42 0.70 -18.90
CA LEU A 223 9.55 1.40 -17.95
C LEU A 223 9.10 2.75 -18.49
N HIS A 224 7.82 3.05 -18.27
CA HIS A 224 7.16 4.27 -18.73
C HIS A 224 6.45 4.96 -17.57
N SER A 225 6.31 6.28 -17.67
CA SER A 225 5.52 7.09 -16.74
C SER A 225 5.86 6.86 -15.26
N PRO A 226 7.13 7.03 -14.83
CA PRO A 226 7.47 6.95 -13.42
C PRO A 226 6.78 8.09 -12.65
N VAL A 227 6.08 7.75 -11.58
CA VAL A 227 5.26 8.67 -10.79
C VAL A 227 5.35 8.40 -9.30
N PHE A 228 5.11 9.45 -8.52
CA PHE A 228 4.62 9.38 -7.16
C PHE A 228 3.11 9.19 -7.16
N VAL A 229 2.60 8.35 -6.26
CA VAL A 229 1.16 8.15 -6.04
C VAL A 229 0.84 8.25 -4.56
N GLU A 230 0.03 9.24 -4.23
CA GLU A 230 -0.54 9.41 -2.90
C GLU A 230 -2.00 8.92 -2.92
N VAL A 231 -2.33 8.02 -2.00
CA VAL A 231 -3.71 7.66 -1.68
C VAL A 231 -4.12 8.39 -0.41
N GLY A 232 -5.35 8.91 -0.37
CA GLY A 232 -5.82 9.86 0.63
C GLY A 232 -5.59 11.31 0.19
N ASP A 233 -6.25 12.25 0.83
CA ASP A 233 -6.20 13.67 0.47
C ASP A 233 -5.36 14.54 1.42
N GLY A 234 -4.69 13.93 2.40
CA GLY A 234 -3.84 14.63 3.37
C GLY A 234 -4.61 15.46 4.40
N ASN A 235 -5.92 15.62 4.26
CA ASN A 235 -6.76 16.35 5.18
C ASN A 235 -7.33 15.41 6.26
N LYS A 236 -6.84 15.61 7.49
CA LYS A 236 -7.19 14.83 8.68
C LYS A 236 -8.69 14.80 9.02
N LEU A 237 -9.49 15.72 8.47
CA LEU A 237 -10.92 15.87 8.76
C LEU A 237 -11.82 15.67 7.52
N SER A 238 -11.28 15.09 6.44
CA SER A 238 -12.06 14.86 5.22
C SER A 238 -12.88 13.57 5.31
N GLU A 239 -14.16 13.63 4.94
CA GLU A 239 -14.99 12.42 4.73
C GLU A 239 -14.43 11.52 3.59
N MET A 240 -13.48 12.02 2.81
CA MET A 240 -12.78 11.28 1.75
C MET A 240 -11.59 10.46 2.28
N ASN A 241 -11.15 10.67 3.53
CA ASN A 241 -10.11 9.88 4.18
C ASN A 241 -10.72 8.94 5.20
N PHE A 242 -11.04 7.72 4.76
CA PHE A 242 -11.54 6.70 5.66
C PHE A 242 -10.37 5.82 6.11
N GLY A 243 -9.87 6.08 7.32
CA GLY A 243 -8.71 5.42 7.93
C GLY A 243 -7.62 6.39 8.39
N CYS A 244 -6.57 5.85 9.00
CA CYS A 244 -5.44 6.65 9.51
C CYS A 244 -4.09 6.30 8.88
N VAL A 245 -4.04 5.29 8.01
CA VAL A 245 -2.81 4.83 7.35
C VAL A 245 -3.06 4.70 5.86
N PHE A 246 -2.21 5.34 5.06
CA PHE A 246 -2.43 5.55 3.64
C PHE A 246 -1.22 5.13 2.79
N PRO A 247 -1.42 4.37 1.69
CA PRO A 247 -0.34 4.00 0.80
C PRO A 247 0.39 5.20 0.18
N ARG A 248 1.70 5.05 0.00
CA ARG A 248 2.59 5.96 -0.70
C ARG A 248 3.40 5.15 -1.70
N LEU A 249 3.10 5.29 -2.99
CA LEU A 249 3.68 4.47 -4.04
C LEU A 249 4.65 5.28 -4.88
N VAL A 250 5.73 4.62 -5.31
CA VAL A 250 6.58 5.09 -6.42
C VAL A 250 6.54 3.99 -7.46
N VAL A 251 5.91 4.26 -8.59
CA VAL A 251 5.56 3.23 -9.58
C VAL A 251 5.77 3.70 -11.01
N ALA A 252 5.91 2.74 -11.91
CA ALA A 252 5.93 2.93 -13.36
C ALA A 252 5.18 1.78 -14.06
N LEU A 253 5.00 1.91 -15.37
CA LEU A 253 4.40 0.89 -16.22
C LEU A 253 5.47 0.14 -17.01
N THR A 254 5.37 -1.18 -17.07
CA THR A 254 6.14 -1.98 -18.02
C THR A 254 5.58 -1.84 -19.45
N ASN A 255 6.31 -2.33 -20.45
CA ASN A 255 5.85 -2.40 -21.84
C ASN A 255 4.54 -3.17 -22.05
N THR A 256 4.22 -4.11 -21.14
CA THR A 256 2.99 -4.90 -21.21
C THR A 256 1.83 -4.25 -20.44
N GLY A 257 2.09 -3.17 -19.71
CA GLY A 257 1.10 -2.44 -18.92
C GLY A 257 1.01 -2.87 -17.46
N SER A 258 1.93 -3.71 -16.97
CA SER A 258 2.01 -4.03 -15.54
C SER A 258 2.46 -2.81 -14.74
N LEU A 259 1.91 -2.65 -13.54
CA LEU A 259 2.31 -1.59 -12.63
C LEU A 259 3.39 -2.14 -11.68
N VAL A 260 4.56 -1.51 -11.63
CA VAL A 260 5.70 -2.00 -10.84
C VAL A 260 6.34 -0.87 -10.06
N GLY A 261 6.73 -1.16 -8.82
CA GLY A 261 7.41 -0.18 -8.00
C GLY A 261 7.62 -0.59 -6.56
N VAL A 262 7.43 0.38 -5.68
CA VAL A 262 7.57 0.22 -4.23
C VAL A 262 6.44 0.92 -3.51
N CYS A 263 6.18 0.47 -2.30
CA CYS A 263 5.14 1.00 -1.42
C CYS A 263 5.70 1.24 -0.02
N ALA A 264 5.45 2.44 0.48
CA ALA A 264 5.48 2.76 1.89
C ALA A 264 4.08 3.16 2.33
N HIS A 265 3.90 3.56 3.58
CA HIS A 265 2.67 4.16 4.07
C HIS A 265 2.95 5.41 4.89
N ALA A 266 1.97 6.31 4.91
CA ALA A 266 1.95 7.47 5.78
C ALA A 266 0.82 7.31 6.79
N VAL A 267 1.12 7.58 8.06
CA VAL A 267 0.09 7.73 9.09
C VAL A 267 -0.43 9.17 8.99
N GLN A 268 -1.73 9.37 9.18
CA GLN A 268 -2.37 10.68 9.25
C GLN A 268 -3.41 10.63 10.38
N THR A 269 -3.12 11.38 11.44
CA THR A 269 -3.91 11.46 12.69
C THR A 269 -4.25 12.89 13.05
#